data_AF-A0A0C3AUF9-F1
#
_entry.id   AF-A0A0C3AUF9-F1
#
_cell.length_a   1.000
_cell.length_b   1.000
_cell.length_c   1.000
_cell.angle_alpha   90.00
_cell.angle_beta   90.00
_cell.angle_gamma   90.00
#
_symmetry.space_group_name_H-M   'P 1'
#
loop_
_entity.id
_entity.type
_entity.pdbx_description
1 polymer ?
#
loop_
_entity_poly.entity_id
_entity_poly.type
_entity_poly.pdbx_seq_one_letter_code
_entity_poly.pdbx_strand_id
1 'polypeptide(L)'
;MVKTYVKGFKIDRKKVADVADMESDRDAEVDAYIRVILSGLNHSGYKFIAAAHEHIPPGQKPDGRTHLALIIVLEEGSDEETLRRQELGCIDESINFARPHVLIGPDVWELWG
;
A
#
# COMPACT_ATOMS: atom_id res chain seq x y z
N MET A 1 -22.29 -9.63 -2.67
CA MET A 1 -21.03 -9.34 -1.95
C MET A 1 -20.89 -7.83 -1.92
N VAL A 2 -20.78 -7.21 -0.74
CA VAL A 2 -20.64 -5.75 -0.64
C VAL A 2 -19.18 -5.40 -0.88
N LYS A 3 -18.89 -4.52 -1.84
CA LYS A 3 -17.53 -4.05 -2.09
C LYS A 3 -17.08 -3.17 -0.94
N THR A 4 -15.85 -3.38 -0.48
CA THR A 4 -15.21 -2.52 0.53
C THR A 4 -14.03 -1.83 -0.10
N TYR A 5 -13.97 -0.51 0.09
CA TYR A 5 -12.90 0.35 -0.39
C TYR A 5 -12.10 0.89 0.79
N VAL A 6 -10.81 1.05 0.61
CA VAL A 6 -9.89 1.66 1.58
C VAL A 6 -9.14 2.83 0.97
N LYS A 7 -8.82 3.82 1.79
CA LYS A 7 -7.98 4.96 1.45
C LYS A 7 -6.83 5.06 2.41
N GLY A 8 -5.67 5.41 1.89
CA GLY A 8 -4.42 5.20 2.59
C GLY A 8 -3.21 5.32 1.68
N PHE A 9 -2.14 4.57 1.97
CA PHE A 9 -0.91 4.57 1.18
C PHE A 9 -0.49 3.15 0.81
N LYS A 10 -0.19 2.90 -0.47
CA LYS A 10 0.34 1.63 -0.96
C LYS A 10 1.84 1.55 -0.76
N ILE A 11 2.35 0.40 -0.32
CA ILE A 11 3.79 0.09 -0.37
C ILE A 11 4.24 -0.01 -1.83
N ASP A 12 5.21 0.80 -2.23
CA ASP A 12 5.83 0.77 -3.55
C ASP A 12 7.08 -0.12 -3.53
N ARG A 13 6.93 -1.36 -4.00
CA ARG A 13 8.02 -2.34 -4.02
C ARG A 13 9.24 -1.85 -4.80
N LYS A 14 9.02 -1.10 -5.88
CA LYS A 14 10.12 -0.57 -6.70
C LYS A 14 10.92 0.44 -5.90
N LYS A 15 10.25 1.36 -5.22
CA LYS A 15 10.94 2.30 -4.35
C LYS A 15 11.64 1.61 -3.18
N VAL A 16 11.05 0.55 -2.62
CA VAL A 16 11.72 -0.24 -1.57
C VAL A 16 13.01 -0.87 -2.10
N ALA A 17 12.97 -1.46 -3.29
CA ALA A 17 14.16 -2.01 -3.94
C ALA A 17 15.20 -0.92 -4.22
N ASP A 18 14.79 0.25 -4.73
CA ASP A 18 15.68 1.38 -4.99
C ASP A 18 16.37 1.88 -3.71
N VAL A 19 15.64 1.98 -2.59
CA VAL A 19 16.19 2.38 -1.28
C VAL A 19 17.14 1.33 -0.72
N ALA A 20 16.88 0.05 -1.00
CA ALA A 20 17.67 -1.07 -0.53
C ALA A 20 18.82 -1.47 -1.46
N ASP A 21 19.05 -0.71 -2.55
CA ASP A 21 20.05 -0.99 -3.59
C ASP A 21 19.91 -2.40 -4.20
N MET A 22 18.67 -2.80 -4.47
CA MET A 22 18.33 -4.11 -5.03
C MET A 22 18.09 -4.02 -6.54
N GLU A 23 18.56 -5.02 -7.28
CA GLU A 23 18.38 -5.09 -8.74
C GLU A 23 16.93 -5.33 -9.17
N SER A 24 16.09 -5.86 -8.27
CA SER A 24 14.72 -6.28 -8.59
C SER A 24 13.76 -6.02 -7.43
N ASP A 25 12.58 -5.48 -7.76
CA ASP A 25 11.45 -5.30 -6.85
C ASP A 25 10.74 -6.61 -6.47
N ARG A 26 11.22 -7.73 -7.02
CA ARG A 26 10.74 -9.09 -6.79
C ARG A 26 11.66 -9.93 -5.92
N ASP A 27 12.80 -9.38 -5.50
CA ASP A 27 13.69 -10.08 -4.60
C ASP A 27 12.92 -10.45 -3.32
N ALA A 28 13.16 -11.65 -2.79
CA ALA A 28 12.59 -12.07 -1.52
C ALA A 28 13.05 -11.15 -0.38
N GLU A 29 14.23 -10.53 -0.53
CA GLU A 29 14.71 -9.52 0.40
C GLU A 29 13.82 -8.27 0.42
N VAL A 30 13.17 -7.88 -0.68
CA VAL A 30 12.19 -6.77 -0.68
C VAL A 30 11.07 -7.04 0.31
N ASP A 31 10.58 -8.29 0.41
CA ASP A 31 9.53 -8.64 1.37
C ASP A 31 10.02 -8.50 2.83
N ALA A 32 11.31 -8.75 3.08
CA ALA A 32 11.91 -8.54 4.39
C ALA A 32 11.99 -7.04 4.72
N TYR A 33 12.42 -6.20 3.77
CA TYR A 33 12.45 -4.75 3.94
C TYR A 33 11.06 -4.16 4.17
N ILE A 34 10.04 -4.64 3.45
CA ILE A 34 8.66 -4.22 3.67
C ILE A 34 8.22 -4.51 5.11
N ARG A 35 8.56 -5.67 5.67
CA ARG A 35 8.24 -6.00 7.07
C ARG A 35 8.95 -5.05 8.05
N VAL A 36 10.20 -4.70 7.78
CA VAL A 36 10.96 -3.73 8.60
C VAL A 36 10.28 -2.36 8.56
N ILE A 37 9.94 -1.86 7.37
CA ILE A 37 9.22 -0.60 7.18
C ILE A 37 7.91 -0.59 7.98
N LEU A 38 7.09 -1.64 7.82
CA LEU A 38 5.81 -1.74 8.54
C LEU A 38 6.00 -1.80 10.06
N SER A 39 7.06 -2.45 10.55
CA SER A 39 7.36 -2.47 11.99
C SER A 39 7.82 -1.13 12.56
N GLY A 40 8.34 -0.23 11.71
CA GLY A 40 8.73 1.12 12.08
C GLY A 40 7.58 2.14 12.06
N LEU A 41 6.41 1.77 11.53
CA LEU A 41 5.24 2.66 11.53
C LEU A 41 4.60 2.71 12.92
N ASN A 42 4.15 3.89 13.31
CA ASN A 42 3.37 4.05 14.53
C ASN A 42 1.97 3.45 14.34
N HIS A 43 1.67 2.38 15.08
CA HIS A 43 0.40 1.65 14.94
C HIS A 43 -0.84 2.50 15.28
N SER A 44 -0.71 3.56 16.10
CA SER A 44 -1.83 4.48 16.36
C SER A 44 -2.10 5.45 15.20
N GLY A 45 -1.20 5.51 14.21
CA GLY A 45 -1.27 6.42 13.07
C GLY A 45 -2.12 5.90 11.90
N TYR A 46 -2.60 4.66 11.96
CA TYR A 46 -3.41 4.03 10.92
C TYR A 46 -4.43 3.06 11.51
N LYS A 47 -5.45 2.69 10.73
CA LYS A 47 -6.51 1.76 11.17
C LYS A 47 -6.03 0.31 11.15
N PHE A 48 -5.50 -0.13 10.01
CA PHE A 48 -4.91 -1.46 9.81
C PHE A 48 -4.08 -1.50 8.51
N ILE A 49 -3.42 -2.62 8.24
CA ILE A 49 -2.78 -2.91 6.95
C ILE A 49 -3.68 -3.84 6.15
N ALA A 50 -4.07 -3.43 4.95
CA ALA A 50 -4.89 -4.23 4.05
C ALA A 50 -4.06 -4.88 2.94
N ALA A 51 -4.57 -5.99 2.41
CA ALA A 51 -4.16 -6.54 1.13
C ALA A 51 -5.25 -6.27 0.08
N ALA A 52 -4.86 -5.66 -1.04
CA ALA A 52 -5.76 -5.31 -2.14
C ALA A 52 -5.30 -5.98 -3.45
N HIS A 53 -6.21 -6.03 -4.43
CA HIS A 53 -5.84 -6.43 -5.79
C HIS A 53 -4.86 -5.42 -6.38
N GLU A 54 -3.66 -5.89 -6.73
CA GLU A 54 -2.84 -5.11 -7.66
C GLU A 54 -3.49 -5.19 -9.04
N HIS A 55 -3.94 -4.06 -9.57
CA HIS A 55 -4.57 -4.00 -10.89
C HIS A 55 -3.49 -4.13 -11.99
N ILE A 56 -2.96 -5.34 -12.15
CA ILE A 56 -2.04 -5.69 -13.24
C ILE A 56 -2.87 -6.19 -14.42
N PRO A 57 -2.86 -5.50 -15.59
CA PRO A 57 -3.55 -5.97 -16.77
C PRO A 57 -3.14 -7.41 -17.15
N PRO A 58 -4.08 -8.25 -17.63
CA PRO A 58 -3.75 -9.57 -18.17
C PRO A 58 -2.67 -9.45 -19.27
N GLY A 59 -1.58 -10.21 -19.16
CA GLY A 59 -0.45 -10.15 -20.09
C GLY A 59 0.72 -9.26 -19.64
N GLN A 60 0.55 -8.46 -18.59
CA GLN A 60 1.64 -7.71 -17.93
C GLN A 60 2.06 -8.34 -16.59
N LYS A 61 1.64 -9.59 -16.31
CA LYS A 61 2.09 -10.37 -15.16
C LYS A 61 3.45 -11.00 -15.50
N PRO A 62 4.58 -10.46 -15.03
CA PRO A 62 5.88 -10.81 -15.60
C PRO A 62 6.41 -12.18 -15.14
N ASP A 63 5.68 -12.88 -14.27
CA ASP A 63 6.01 -14.20 -13.69
C ASP A 63 4.76 -15.08 -13.43
N GLY A 64 3.58 -14.66 -13.88
CA GLY A 64 2.31 -15.35 -13.59
C GLY A 64 1.84 -15.24 -12.13
N ARG A 65 2.56 -14.51 -11.26
CA ARG A 65 2.17 -14.28 -9.86
C ARG A 65 1.48 -12.92 -9.72
N THR A 66 0.55 -12.83 -8.79
CA THR A 66 -0.10 -11.57 -8.42
C THR A 66 0.46 -11.20 -7.06
N HIS A 67 1.26 -10.14 -6.97
CA HIS A 67 1.67 -9.61 -5.68
C HIS A 67 0.47 -8.90 -5.05
N LEU A 68 0.27 -9.10 -3.75
CA LEU A 68 -0.75 -8.38 -3.01
C LEU A 68 -0.27 -6.95 -2.81
N ALA A 69 -1.12 -5.98 -3.16
CA ALA A 69 -0.86 -4.59 -2.80
C ALA A 69 -1.09 -4.44 -1.30
N LEU A 70 -0.02 -4.13 -0.54
CA LEU A 70 -0.13 -3.81 0.88
C LEU A 70 -0.44 -2.33 1.04
N ILE A 71 -1.55 -2.03 1.71
CA ILE A 71 -2.06 -0.67 1.90
C ILE A 71 -2.08 -0.34 3.40
N ILE A 72 -1.43 0.76 3.79
CA ILE A 72 -1.59 1.38 5.10
C ILE A 72 -2.92 2.12 5.10
N VAL A 73 -3.94 1.58 5.76
CA VAL A 73 -5.31 2.08 5.70
C VAL A 73 -5.53 3.19 6.71
N LEU A 74 -6.04 4.33 6.24
CA LEU A 74 -6.43 5.47 7.06
C LEU A 74 -7.95 5.63 7.10
N GLU A 75 -8.64 5.30 6.01
CA GLU A 75 -10.10 5.35 5.92
C GLU A 75 -10.66 4.16 5.13
N GLU A 76 -11.92 3.80 5.38
CA GLU A 76 -12.62 2.73 4.68
C GLU A 76 -14.09 3.09 4.45
N GLY A 77 -14.71 2.50 3.42
CA GLY A 77 -16.11 2.73 3.11
C GLY A 77 -16.64 1.85 1.99
N SER A 78 -17.95 1.88 1.79
CA SER A 78 -18.62 1.13 0.71
C SER A 78 -18.78 1.91 -0.60
N ASP A 79 -18.46 3.20 -0.60
CA ASP A 79 -18.59 4.10 -1.75
C ASP A 79 -17.22 4.69 -2.13
N GLU A 80 -16.69 4.27 -3.28
CA GLU A 80 -15.35 4.65 -3.76
C GLU A 80 -15.22 6.16 -3.96
N GLU A 81 -16.21 6.80 -4.57
CA GLU A 81 -16.19 8.22 -4.92
C GLU A 81 -16.20 9.11 -3.67
N THR A 82 -17.02 8.76 -2.69
CA THR A 82 -17.08 9.44 -1.39
C THR A 82 -15.74 9.35 -0.69
N LEU A 83 -15.15 8.15 -0.65
CA LEU A 83 -13.86 7.93 -0.03
C LEU A 83 -12.75 8.69 -0.78
N ARG A 84 -12.80 8.72 -2.12
CA ARG A 84 -11.85 9.45 -2.97
C ARG A 84 -11.87 10.96 -2.68
N ARG A 85 -13.05 11.53 -2.42
CA ARG A 85 -13.25 12.96 -2.11
C ARG A 85 -12.95 13.33 -0.65
N GLN A 86 -13.06 12.39 0.28
CA GLN A 86 -12.79 12.65 1.70
C GLN A 86 -11.33 13.06 1.93
N GLU A 87 -11.08 14.23 2.51
CA GLU A 87 -9.73 14.59 2.90
C GLU A 87 -9.23 13.67 4.03
N LEU A 88 -7.97 13.25 3.93
CA LEU A 88 -7.33 12.56 5.04
C LEU A 88 -7.04 13.60 6.13
N GLY A 89 -7.32 13.25 7.38
CA GLY A 89 -6.98 14.08 8.53
C GLY A 89 -5.47 14.15 8.77
N CYS A 90 -5.09 14.41 10.03
CA CYS A 90 -3.67 14.42 10.40
C CYS A 90 -3.03 13.04 10.12
N ILE A 91 -2.02 13.02 9.25
CA ILE A 91 -1.24 11.82 8.95
C ILE A 91 -0.07 11.75 9.93
N ASP A 92 0.11 10.59 10.55
CA ASP A 92 1.20 10.34 11.50
C ASP A 92 2.59 10.57 10.89
N GLU A 93 3.52 11.05 11.71
CA GLU A 93 4.88 11.40 11.28
C GLU A 93 5.64 10.21 10.67
N SER A 94 5.45 9.00 11.20
CA SER A 94 6.11 7.79 10.66
C SER A 94 5.65 7.48 9.23
N ILE A 95 4.38 7.73 8.91
CA ILE A 95 3.83 7.57 7.57
C ILE A 95 4.33 8.69 6.66
N ASN A 96 4.36 9.94 7.15
CA ASN A 96 4.90 11.07 6.39
C ASN A 96 6.39 10.89 6.06
N PHE A 97 7.16 10.33 6.98
CA PHE A 97 8.56 9.98 6.78
C PHE A 97 8.72 8.89 5.72
N ALA A 98 7.93 7.81 5.79
CA ALA A 98 7.99 6.72 4.81
C ALA A 98 7.50 7.15 3.40
N ARG A 99 6.58 8.12 3.33
CA ARG A 99 5.87 8.51 2.11
C ARG A 99 6.75 8.81 0.89
N PRO A 100 7.74 9.71 0.94
CA PRO A 100 8.58 10.00 -0.23
C PRO A 100 9.41 8.79 -0.66
N HIS A 101 9.79 7.93 0.30
CA HIS A 101 10.80 6.90 0.09
C HIS A 101 10.24 5.54 -0.33
N VAL A 102 9.07 5.14 0.15
CA VAL A 102 8.59 3.75 -0.02
C VAL A 102 7.09 3.65 -0.27
N LEU A 103 6.34 4.76 -0.31
CA LEU A 103 4.89 4.74 -0.48
C LEU A 103 4.41 5.43 -1.78
N ILE A 104 3.22 5.04 -2.23
CA ILE A 104 2.40 5.71 -3.25
C ILE A 104 1.06 6.11 -2.62
N GLY A 105 0.57 7.29 -2.99
CA GLY A 105 -0.75 7.81 -2.59
C GLY A 105 -0.70 9.19 -1.92
N PRO A 106 -1.78 9.59 -1.24
CA PRO A 106 -2.93 8.75 -0.89
C PRO A 106 -3.86 8.47 -2.09
N ASP A 107 -4.48 7.29 -2.13
CA ASP A 107 -5.46 6.90 -3.16
C ASP A 107 -6.51 5.94 -2.56
N VAL A 108 -7.45 5.46 -3.38
CA VAL A 108 -8.50 4.49 -2.99
C VAL A 108 -8.25 3.14 -3.66
N TRP A 109 -8.43 2.05 -2.91
CA TRP A 109 -8.27 0.67 -3.37
C TRP A 109 -9.47 -0.20 -2.98
N GLU A 110 -9.85 -1.13 -3.85
CA GLU A 110 -10.85 -2.16 -3.57
C GLU A 110 -10.20 -3.34 -2.82
N LEU A 111 -10.76 -3.71 -1.66
CA LEU A 111 -10.32 -4.89 -0.89
C LEU A 111 -10.82 -6.19 -1.51
N TRP A 112 -10.11 -7.29 -1.23
CA TRP A 112 -10.61 -8.64 -1.50
C TRP A 112 -11.90 -8.89 -0.70
N GLY A 113 -12.91 -9.48 -1.36
CA GLY A 113 -14.14 -9.99 -0.76
C GLY A 113 -14.18 -11.52 -0.79
#